data_AF-A0A5F8GBA6-F1
#
_entry.id   AF-A0A5F8GBA6-F1
#
_cell.length_a   1.000
_cell.length_b   1.000
_cell.length_c   1.000
_cell.angle_alpha   90.00
_cell.angle_beta   90.00
_cell.angle_gamma   90.00
#
_symmetry.space_group_name_H-M   'P 1'
#
loop_
_entity.id
_entity.type
_entity.pdbx_description
1 polymer ?
#
loop_
_entity_poly.entity_id
_entity_poly.type
_entity_poly.pdbx_seq_one_letter_code
_entity_poly.pdbx_strand_id
1 'polypeptide(L)'
;ICDWKGSVCGWGQKGYVCGWGEGYGSVCGWGEGSVCGWGEGSVCGWGEGSVCGWGEGSVCGWRQGSVCGWGEGSVCAWGEGSVCAWGEGSVCAWGEGSVCAWGECYVCGWGEGSVCGWGEGSVCGWGEGSVCGWGEGSVCAWGKGSVCGWGQT
;
A
#
# COMPACT_ATOMS: atom_id res chain seq x y z
N ILE A 1 -20.32 -4.07 6.65
CA ILE A 1 -21.19 -3.48 5.60
C ILE A 1 -20.59 -3.88 4.27
N CYS A 2 -21.36 -4.55 3.41
CA CYS A 2 -20.85 -5.01 2.13
C CYS A 2 -21.84 -4.67 1.03
N ASP A 3 -21.37 -4.02 -0.03
CA ASP A 3 -22.20 -3.62 -1.17
C ASP A 3 -21.55 -4.01 -2.50
N TRP A 4 -22.40 -4.20 -3.51
CA TRP A 4 -22.06 -4.58 -4.88
C TRP A 4 -22.27 -3.43 -5.88
N LYS A 5 -22.74 -2.27 -5.41
CA LYS A 5 -22.96 -1.08 -6.24
C LYS A 5 -22.55 0.19 -5.51
N GLY A 6 -21.78 1.04 -6.21
CA GLY A 6 -21.47 2.39 -5.78
C GLY A 6 -20.44 2.48 -4.65
N SER A 7 -20.44 3.62 -3.96
CA SER A 7 -19.51 3.89 -2.86
C SER A 7 -20.09 3.43 -1.52
N VAL A 8 -19.32 2.65 -0.76
CA VAL A 8 -19.71 2.13 0.56
C VAL A 8 -18.80 2.71 1.63
N CYS A 9 -19.39 3.30 2.67
CA CYS A 9 -18.64 3.86 3.78
C CYS A 9 -19.21 3.38 5.12
N GLY A 10 -18.34 2.86 5.98
CA GLY A 10 -18.69 2.36 7.31
C GLY A 10 -17.94 3.09 8.43
N TRP A 11 -18.61 3.22 9.58
CA TRP A 11 -18.07 3.84 10.79
C TRP A 11 -18.35 2.93 11.99
N GLY A 12 -17.37 2.67 12.86
CA GLY A 12 -17.61 1.96 14.13
C GLY A 12 -16.37 1.30 14.74
N GLN A 13 -16.46 0.90 16.02
CA GLN A 13 -15.31 0.36 16.76
C GLN A 13 -14.81 -1.00 16.27
N LYS A 14 -15.66 -1.84 15.67
CA LYS A 14 -15.27 -3.13 15.06
C LYS A 14 -16.12 -3.42 13.83
N GLY A 15 -15.50 -3.72 12.68
CA GLY A 15 -16.27 -4.15 11.52
C GLY A 15 -15.49 -4.49 10.26
N TYR A 16 -16.20 -5.05 9.28
CA TYR A 16 -15.70 -5.31 7.94
C TYR A 16 -16.49 -4.46 6.96
N VAL A 17 -15.82 -3.62 6.17
CA VAL A 17 -16.41 -2.85 5.08
C VAL A 17 -15.93 -3.46 3.77
N CYS A 18 -16.84 -3.89 2.89
CA CYS A 18 -16.47 -4.45 1.61
C CYS A 18 -17.26 -3.90 0.42
N GLY A 19 -16.61 -3.72 -0.72
CA GLY A 19 -17.22 -3.24 -1.96
C GLY A 19 -16.79 -4.07 -3.16
N TRP A 20 -17.72 -4.35 -4.07
CA TRP A 20 -17.47 -5.07 -5.33
C TRP A 20 -18.20 -4.34 -6.46
N GLY A 21 -17.62 -4.19 -7.65
CA GLY A 21 -18.39 -3.75 -8.82
C GLY A 21 -17.59 -3.22 -10.01
N GLU A 22 -18.26 -3.18 -11.16
CA GLU A 22 -17.80 -2.50 -12.39
C GLU A 22 -18.23 -1.02 -12.32
N GLY A 23 -17.27 -0.13 -12.09
CA GLY A 23 -17.43 1.33 -12.11
C GLY A 23 -16.84 2.04 -10.88
N TYR A 24 -16.42 3.29 -11.06
CA TYR A 24 -15.74 4.16 -10.08
C TYR A 24 -16.42 4.23 -8.69
N GLY A 25 -16.17 3.24 -7.84
CA GLY A 25 -16.71 3.15 -6.48
C GLY A 25 -15.65 3.51 -5.44
N SER A 26 -16.05 4.14 -4.33
CA SER A 26 -15.16 4.36 -3.18
C SER A 26 -15.59 3.53 -1.99
N VAL A 27 -14.70 2.67 -1.49
CA VAL A 27 -14.90 1.89 -0.25
C VAL A 27 -14.15 2.60 0.87
N CYS A 28 -14.85 3.01 1.93
CA CYS A 28 -14.21 3.68 3.06
C CYS A 28 -14.60 3.10 4.42
N GLY A 29 -13.66 3.04 5.37
CA GLY A 29 -13.90 2.54 6.72
C GLY A 29 -13.16 3.33 7.78
N TRP A 30 -13.80 3.51 8.94
CA TRP A 30 -13.25 4.19 10.12
C TRP A 30 -13.41 3.33 11.37
N GLY A 31 -12.33 3.20 12.15
CA GLY A 31 -12.26 2.47 13.41
C GLY A 31 -11.39 1.22 13.35
N GLU A 32 -11.62 0.24 14.22
CA GLU A 32 -10.94 -1.05 14.11
C GLU A 32 -11.66 -1.94 13.09
N GLY A 33 -10.95 -2.50 12.12
CA GLY A 33 -11.60 -3.34 11.12
C GLY A 33 -10.84 -3.58 9.83
N SER A 34 -11.48 -4.30 8.91
CA SER A 34 -10.93 -4.50 7.57
C SER A 34 -11.79 -3.83 6.51
N VAL A 35 -11.14 -3.12 5.59
CA VAL A 35 -11.76 -2.48 4.42
C VAL A 35 -11.26 -3.19 3.17
N CYS A 36 -12.16 -3.72 2.35
CA CYS A 36 -11.80 -4.36 1.09
C CYS A 36 -12.61 -3.85 -0.11
N GLY A 37 -11.95 -3.65 -1.25
CA GLY A 37 -12.62 -3.22 -2.49
C GLY A 37 -12.11 -3.97 -3.70
N TRP A 38 -13.01 -4.30 -4.63
CA TRP A 38 -12.71 -4.95 -5.90
C TRP A 38 -13.26 -4.15 -7.07
N GLY A 39 -12.46 -4.02 -8.14
CA GLY A 39 -12.79 -3.31 -9.36
C GLY A 39 -12.05 -1.97 -9.48
N GLU A 40 -12.57 -1.08 -10.32
CA GLU A 40 -12.05 0.27 -10.49
C GLU A 40 -12.50 1.18 -9.35
N GLY A 41 -11.57 1.83 -8.64
CA GLY A 41 -11.96 2.79 -7.61
C GLY A 41 -10.94 3.11 -6.53
N SER A 42 -11.43 3.55 -5.37
CA SER A 42 -10.59 3.93 -4.23
C SER A 42 -11.00 3.19 -2.96
N VAL A 43 -10.02 2.63 -2.25
CA VAL A 43 -10.23 1.93 -0.97
C VAL A 43 -9.47 2.68 0.12
N CYS A 44 -10.20 3.23 1.10
CA CYS A 44 -9.62 4.05 2.16
C CYS A 44 -9.96 3.48 3.55
N GLY A 45 -8.98 3.33 4.43
CA GLY A 45 -9.22 2.91 5.81
C GLY A 45 -8.49 3.78 6.84
N TRP A 46 -9.18 4.08 7.94
CA TRP A 46 -8.68 4.89 9.06
C TRP A 46 -8.85 4.14 10.37
N GLY A 47 -7.81 4.06 11.20
CA GLY A 47 -7.87 3.41 12.51
C GLY A 47 -6.95 2.19 12.64
N GLU A 48 -7.43 1.07 13.17
CA GLU A 48 -6.63 -0.16 13.29
C GLU A 48 -7.19 -1.24 12.34
N GLY A 49 -6.34 -2.10 11.79
CA GLY A 49 -6.81 -3.31 11.10
C GLY A 49 -6.18 -3.56 9.74
N SER A 50 -6.95 -3.70 8.65
CA SER A 50 -6.47 -4.07 7.31
C SER A 50 -7.17 -3.31 6.18
N VAL A 51 -6.45 -2.90 5.13
CA VAL A 51 -7.05 -2.27 3.94
C VAL A 51 -6.54 -3.00 2.71
N CYS A 52 -7.44 -3.50 1.87
CA CYS A 52 -7.11 -4.29 0.69
C CYS A 52 -7.88 -3.80 -0.54
N GLY A 53 -7.19 -3.53 -1.65
CA GLY A 53 -7.84 -3.18 -2.93
C GLY A 53 -7.36 -4.08 -4.06
N TRP A 54 -8.29 -4.53 -4.91
CA TRP A 54 -8.01 -5.32 -6.11
C TRP A 54 -8.60 -4.65 -7.35
N GLY A 55 -7.80 -4.48 -8.39
CA GLY A 55 -8.21 -3.83 -9.64
C GLY A 55 -7.44 -2.52 -9.86
N GLU A 56 -8.02 -1.62 -10.64
CA GLU A 56 -7.40 -0.34 -10.95
C GLU A 56 -7.80 0.73 -9.94
N GLY A 57 -6.82 1.49 -9.41
CA GLY A 57 -7.10 2.70 -8.65
C GLY A 57 -6.22 2.91 -7.43
N SER A 58 -6.80 3.39 -6.33
CA SER A 58 -6.02 3.88 -5.17
C SER A 58 -6.39 3.18 -3.87
N VAL A 59 -5.38 2.69 -3.13
CA VAL A 59 -5.54 2.09 -1.80
C VAL A 59 -4.83 2.97 -0.78
N CYS A 60 -5.58 3.53 0.16
CA CYS A 60 -5.07 4.45 1.17
C CYS A 60 -5.35 3.93 2.59
N GLY A 61 -4.36 3.98 3.47
CA GLY A 61 -4.52 3.63 4.89
C GLY A 61 -3.89 4.67 5.82
N TRP A 62 -4.62 5.11 6.85
CA TRP A 62 -4.07 5.92 7.95
C TRP A 62 -4.28 5.21 9.28
N ARG A 63 -3.28 4.45 9.74
CA ARG A 63 -3.55 3.31 10.62
C ARG A 63 -2.34 2.61 11.23
N GLN A 64 -2.66 1.77 12.22
CA GLN A 64 -1.85 0.61 12.58
C GLN A 64 -2.34 -0.64 11.82
N GLY A 65 -1.46 -1.30 11.05
CA GLY A 65 -1.70 -2.61 10.40
C GLY A 65 -1.20 -2.75 8.94
N SER A 66 -1.67 -3.79 8.21
CA SER A 66 -1.33 -4.08 6.80
C SER A 66 -2.18 -3.40 5.68
N VAL A 67 -1.63 -2.54 4.82
CA VAL A 67 -2.25 -2.04 3.56
C VAL A 67 -1.81 -2.93 2.39
N CYS A 68 -2.74 -3.40 1.57
CA CYS A 68 -2.44 -4.22 0.40
C CYS A 68 -3.16 -3.72 -0.86
N GLY A 69 -2.46 -3.66 -1.99
CA GLY A 69 -3.04 -3.34 -3.30
C GLY A 69 -2.64 -4.38 -4.36
N TRP A 70 -3.58 -4.75 -5.23
CA TRP A 70 -3.34 -5.65 -6.36
C TRP A 70 -3.92 -5.05 -7.63
N GLY A 71 -3.12 -4.94 -8.70
CA GLY A 71 -3.53 -4.36 -9.98
C GLY A 71 -2.76 -3.09 -10.28
N GLU A 72 -3.38 -2.19 -11.04
CA GLU A 72 -2.76 -0.93 -11.46
C GLU A 72 -3.15 0.21 -10.52
N GLY A 73 -2.18 1.01 -10.08
CA GLY A 73 -2.43 2.29 -9.44
C GLY A 73 -1.56 2.60 -8.24
N SER A 74 -2.14 3.18 -7.20
CA SER A 74 -1.38 3.80 -6.10
C SER A 74 -1.73 3.22 -4.73
N VAL A 75 -0.73 2.81 -3.96
CA VAL A 75 -0.88 2.33 -2.59
C VAL A 75 -0.19 3.31 -1.64
N CYS A 76 -0.94 3.94 -0.75
CA CYS A 76 -0.45 4.92 0.21
C CYS A 76 -0.78 4.49 1.64
N ALA A 77 0.21 4.51 2.54
CA ALA A 77 0.00 4.18 3.94
C ALA A 77 0.67 5.18 4.88
N TRP A 78 0.00 5.50 5.98
CA TRP A 78 0.49 6.34 7.05
C TRP A 78 0.29 5.64 8.39
N GLY A 79 1.33 5.57 9.21
CA GLY A 79 1.31 4.96 10.54
C GLY A 79 2.22 3.74 10.65
N GLU A 80 1.84 2.78 11.49
CA GLU A 80 2.67 1.62 11.79
C GLU A 80 2.15 0.36 11.07
N GLY A 81 3.02 -0.42 10.44
CA GLY A 81 2.65 -1.76 9.97
C GLY A 81 3.30 -2.20 8.66
N SER A 82 2.50 -2.78 7.76
CA SER A 82 3.02 -3.37 6.52
C SER A 82 2.29 -2.83 5.31
N VAL A 83 3.01 -2.58 4.22
CA VAL A 83 2.46 -2.15 2.95
C VAL A 83 2.93 -3.12 1.88
N CYS A 84 1.99 -3.72 1.17
CA CYS A 84 2.27 -4.63 0.07
C CYS A 84 1.54 -4.20 -1.19
N ALA A 85 2.22 -4.16 -2.34
CA ALA A 85 1.56 -3.93 -3.61
C ALA A 85 2.02 -4.92 -4.68
N TRP A 86 1.10 -5.36 -5.52
CA TRP A 86 1.38 -6.23 -6.66
C TRP A 86 0.77 -5.66 -7.93
N GLY A 87 1.57 -5.46 -8.97
CA GLY A 87 1.14 -4.93 -10.26
C GLY A 87 1.94 -3.70 -10.67
N GLU A 88 1.27 -2.73 -11.26
CA GLU A 88 1.90 -1.54 -11.82
C GLU A 88 1.52 -0.28 -11.04
N GLY A 89 2.47 0.63 -10.82
CA GLY A 89 2.19 1.97 -10.32
C GLY A 89 3.10 2.44 -9.19
N SER A 90 2.52 2.93 -8.08
CA SER A 90 3.30 3.59 -7.01
C SER A 90 2.91 3.13 -5.61
N VAL A 91 3.91 3.01 -4.75
CA VAL A 91 3.77 2.61 -3.35
C VAL A 91 4.48 3.64 -2.48
N CYS A 92 3.74 4.29 -1.59
CA CYS A 92 4.26 5.28 -0.66
C CYS A 92 3.85 4.92 0.77
N ALA A 93 4.81 4.84 1.69
CA ALA A 93 4.53 4.60 3.10
C ALA A 93 5.26 5.57 4.02
N TRP A 94 4.56 6.07 5.04
CA TRP A 94 5.11 6.95 6.06
C TRP A 94 4.88 6.37 7.46
N GLY A 95 5.95 6.21 8.24
CA GLY A 95 5.90 5.74 9.62
C GLY A 95 6.83 4.55 9.85
N GLU A 96 6.45 3.65 10.74
CA GLU A 96 7.27 2.48 11.10
C GLU A 96 6.72 1.22 10.42
N GLY A 97 7.57 0.45 9.74
CA GLY A 97 7.06 -0.75 9.08
C GLY A 97 7.85 -1.33 7.92
N SER A 98 7.19 -2.24 7.22
CA SER A 98 7.74 -2.90 6.05
C SER A 98 6.94 -2.54 4.79
N VAL A 99 7.61 -2.06 3.75
CA VAL A 99 7.05 -1.78 2.43
C VAL A 99 7.61 -2.78 1.44
N CYS A 100 6.74 -3.45 0.70
CA CYS A 100 7.10 -4.42 -0.32
C CYS A 100 6.26 -4.18 -1.59
N ALA A 101 6.89 -4.09 -2.76
CA ALA A 101 6.17 -4.01 -4.03
C ALA A 101 6.71 -4.99 -5.06
N TRP A 102 5.82 -5.59 -5.85
CA TRP A 102 6.14 -6.53 -6.92
C TRP A 102 5.51 -6.09 -8.24
N GLY A 103 6.31 -6.01 -9.30
CA GLY A 103 5.88 -5.61 -10.64
C GLY A 103 6.60 -4.35 -11.11
N GLU A 104 5.92 -3.52 -11.91
CA GLU A 104 6.46 -2.26 -12.43
C GLU A 104 6.09 -1.12 -11.48
N CYS A 105 6.93 -0.85 -10.48
CA CYS A 105 6.55 -0.02 -9.34
C CYS A 105 7.61 1.03 -8.95
N TYR A 106 7.13 2.21 -8.56
CA TYR A 106 7.90 3.19 -7.80
C TYR A 106 7.58 3.04 -6.31
N VAL A 107 8.56 2.64 -5.52
CA VAL A 107 8.42 2.38 -4.08
C VAL A 107 9.16 3.45 -3.28
N CYS A 108 8.45 4.11 -2.37
CA CYS A 108 8.99 5.11 -1.48
C CYS A 108 8.57 4.82 -0.03
N GLY A 109 9.52 4.71 0.89
CA GLY A 109 9.25 4.59 2.32
C GLY A 109 9.93 5.68 3.14
N TRP A 110 9.20 6.28 4.07
CA TRP A 110 9.70 7.28 5.01
C TRP A 110 9.48 6.84 6.45
N GLY A 111 10.52 6.89 7.28
CA GLY A 111 10.46 6.53 8.70
C GLY A 111 11.38 5.38 9.02
N GLU A 112 10.93 4.45 9.86
CA GLU A 112 11.74 3.32 10.33
C GLU A 112 11.27 2.00 9.70
N GLY A 113 12.20 1.18 9.22
CA GLY A 113 11.94 -0.18 8.79
C GLY A 113 12.47 -0.54 7.40
N SER A 114 11.79 -1.43 6.70
CA SER A 114 12.32 -2.03 5.47
C SER A 114 11.53 -1.64 4.23
N VAL A 115 12.20 -1.21 3.17
CA VAL A 115 11.60 -0.88 1.87
C VAL A 115 12.18 -1.81 0.81
N CYS A 116 11.32 -2.61 0.16
CA CYS A 116 11.71 -3.62 -0.79
C CYS A 116 10.90 -3.49 -2.09
N GLY A 117 11.57 -3.62 -3.24
CA GLY A 117 10.91 -3.70 -4.55
C GLY A 117 11.45 -4.85 -5.40
N TRP A 118 10.56 -5.53 -6.12
CA TRP A 118 10.86 -6.61 -7.06
C TRP A 118 10.23 -6.32 -8.41
N GLY A 119 11.01 -6.43 -9.49
CA GLY A 119 10.55 -6.16 -10.85
C GLY A 119 11.25 -4.93 -11.43
N GLU A 120 10.51 -4.11 -12.18
CA GLU A 120 11.03 -2.90 -12.81
C GLU A 120 10.63 -1.66 -12.01
N GLY A 121 11.53 -0.69 -11.87
CA GLY A 121 11.23 0.62 -11.30
C GLY A 121 12.22 1.08 -10.24
N SER A 122 11.78 1.97 -9.34
CA SER A 122 12.68 2.61 -8.38
C SER A 122 12.27 2.34 -6.94
N VAL A 123 13.25 2.07 -6.08
CA VAL A 123 13.06 1.86 -4.65
C VAL A 123 13.83 2.91 -3.87
N CYS A 124 13.11 3.74 -3.11
CA CYS A 124 13.67 4.82 -2.31
C CYS A 124 13.27 4.69 -0.84
N GLY A 125 14.22 4.85 0.07
CA GLY A 125 13.95 4.91 1.51
C GLY A 125 14.52 6.15 2.18
N TRP A 126 13.79 6.72 3.13
CA TRP A 126 14.24 7.83 3.98
C TRP A 126 14.04 7.48 5.45
N GLY A 127 15.09 7.57 6.25
CA GLY A 127 15.05 7.31 7.70
C GLY A 127 15.97 6.18 8.13
N GLU A 128 15.52 5.31 9.03
CA GLU A 128 16.34 4.22 9.57
C GLU A 128 15.85 2.86 9.07
N GLY A 129 16.74 2.03 8.52
CA GLY A 129 16.46 0.64 8.18
C GLY A 129 17.03 0.17 6.84
N SER A 130 16.34 -0.74 6.16
CA SER A 130 16.90 -1.46 5.01
C SER A 130 16.16 -1.12 3.73
N VAL A 131 16.89 -0.78 2.67
CA VAL A 131 16.32 -0.54 1.34
C VAL A 131 16.88 -1.55 0.36
N CYS A 132 16.01 -2.32 -0.30
CA CYS A 132 16.43 -3.37 -1.22
C CYS A 132 15.63 -3.38 -2.53
N GLY A 133 16.32 -3.57 -3.65
CA GLY A 133 15.72 -3.73 -4.97
C GLY A 133 16.21 -4.98 -5.68
N TRP A 134 15.30 -5.67 -6.36
CA TRP A 134 15.58 -6.83 -7.22
C TRP A 134 14.93 -6.65 -8.58
N GLY A 135 15.74 -6.62 -9.63
CA GLY A 135 15.30 -6.36 -11.01
C GLY A 135 15.84 -5.02 -11.53
N GLU A 136 15.27 -4.57 -12.64
CA GLU A 136 15.76 -3.40 -13.37
C GLU A 136 15.30 -2.07 -12.72
N GLY A 137 16.20 -1.09 -12.70
CA GLY A 137 15.93 0.25 -12.21
C GLY A 137 16.91 0.70 -11.13
N SER A 138 16.42 1.47 -10.14
CA SER A 138 17.29 2.19 -9.20
C SER A 138 16.93 1.99 -7.74
N VAL A 139 17.95 1.89 -6.87
CA VAL A 139 17.78 1.85 -5.41
C VAL A 139 18.51 3.03 -4.76
N CYS A 140 17.80 3.81 -3.94
CA CYS A 140 18.36 4.94 -3.20
C CYS A 140 17.93 4.91 -1.74
N ALA A 141 18.80 5.33 -0.83
CA ALA A 141 18.43 5.51 0.57
C ALA A 141 19.08 6.75 1.16
N TRP A 142 18.33 7.43 2.04
CA TRP A 142 18.80 8.57 2.82
C TRP A 142 18.55 8.34 4.30
N GLY A 143 19.61 8.23 5.08
CA GLY A 143 19.53 7.99 6.53
C GLY A 143 20.44 6.86 6.95
N LYS A 144 20.08 6.11 8.00
CA LYS A 144 20.91 5.04 8.54
C LYS A 144 20.40 3.67 8.11
N GLY A 145 21.32 2.79 7.75
CA GLY A 145 21.03 1.36 7.58
C GLY A 145 21.65 0.80 6.32
N SER A 146 21.02 -0.23 5.75
CA SER A 146 21.59 -1.02 4.66
C SER A 146 20.88 -0.78 3.34
N VAL A 147 21.66 -0.75 2.26
CA VAL A 147 21.12 -0.63 0.89
C VAL A 147 21.62 -1.81 0.07
N CYS A 148 20.70 -2.50 -0.60
CA CYS A 148 21.04 -3.62 -1.48
C CYS A 148 20.33 -3.52 -2.83
N GLY A 149 21.03 -3.80 -3.93
CA GLY A 149 20.46 -3.74 -5.28
C GLY A 149 20.97 -4.91 -6.11
N TRP A 150 20.06 -5.67 -6.71
CA TRP A 150 20.35 -6.82 -7.56
C TRP A 150 19.72 -6.63 -8.92
N GLY A 151 20.50 -6.71 -10.01
CA GLY A 151 19.98 -6.55 -11.37
C GLY A 151 19.73 -5.10 -11.80
N GLN A 152 20.27 -4.13 -11.07
CA GLN A 152 20.14 -2.69 -11.34
C GLN A 152 20.87 -2.30 -12.64
N THR A 153 20.32 -1.34 -13.38
CA THR A 153 20.85 -0.84 -14.66
C THR A 153 21.17 0.65 -14.61
#